data_AF-K6TRD2-F1
#
_entry.id   AF-K6TRD2-F1
#
_cell.length_a   1.000
_cell.length_b   1.000
_cell.length_c   1.000
_cell.angle_alpha   90.00
_cell.angle_beta   90.00
_cell.angle_gamma   90.00
#
_symmetry.space_group_name_H-M   'P 1'
#
loop_
_entity.id
_entity.type
_entity.pdbx_description
1 polymer ?
#
loop_
_entity_poly.entity_id
_entity_poly.type
_entity_poly.pdbx_seq_one_letter_code
_entity_poly.pdbx_strand_id
1 'polypeptide(L)'
;MVDWQAVGVGSLINAVLTIVLTISVFPLFFLGPIVGGLVATYIGRGEKKDAPVEGALTGIIGGLIIGILFIAGFGALSAIIGLIFAKVGIVAGAMTLIAGLFITVVSIFLGGVLGAVGGLIGAEIRENGRGKVEVEN
;
A
#
# COMPACT_ATOMS: atom_id res chain seq x y z
N MET A 1 -0.94 14.92 15.62
CA MET A 1 -1.05 13.50 16.02
C MET A 1 -1.57 12.72 14.83
N VAL A 2 -0.97 11.57 14.56
CA VAL A 2 -1.32 10.68 13.43
C VAL A 2 -2.75 10.16 13.56
N ASP A 3 -3.56 10.33 12.51
CA ASP A 3 -4.91 9.77 12.41
C ASP A 3 -4.86 8.32 11.91
N TRP A 4 -4.82 7.37 12.86
CA TRP A 4 -4.70 5.95 12.55
C TRP A 4 -5.86 5.36 11.76
N GLN A 5 -7.07 5.92 11.90
CA GLN A 5 -8.23 5.45 11.13
C GLN A 5 -8.05 5.82 9.66
N ALA A 6 -7.60 7.05 9.38
CA ALA A 6 -7.34 7.50 8.02
C ALA A 6 -6.18 6.74 7.37
N VAL A 7 -5.09 6.51 8.12
CA VAL A 7 -3.96 5.66 7.69
C VAL A 7 -4.43 4.25 7.35
N GLY A 8 -5.29 3.64 8.18
CA GLY A 8 -5.84 2.31 7.92
C GLY A 8 -6.65 2.24 6.62
N VAL A 9 -7.55 3.21 6.39
CA VAL A 9 -8.35 3.31 5.15
C VAL A 9 -7.44 3.50 3.94
N GLY A 10 -6.50 4.44 4.01
CA GLY A 10 -5.54 4.67 2.94
C GLY A 10 -4.69 3.44 2.62
N SER A 11 -4.32 2.66 3.64
CA SER A 11 -3.50 1.45 3.46
C SER A 11 -4.25 0.36 2.71
N LEU A 12 -5.55 0.21 2.99
CA LEU A 12 -6.41 -0.73 2.28
C LEU A 12 -6.61 -0.29 0.83
N ILE A 13 -6.86 1.00 0.59
CA ILE A 13 -6.97 1.56 -0.77
C ILE A 13 -5.67 1.34 -1.54
N ASN A 14 -4.52 1.62 -0.92
CA ASN A 14 -3.21 1.35 -1.47
C ASN A 14 -3.09 -0.12 -1.90
N ALA A 15 -3.33 -1.07 -1.00
CA ALA A 15 -3.20 -2.49 -1.28
C ALA A 15 -4.12 -2.95 -2.42
N VAL A 16 -5.41 -2.63 -2.34
CA VAL A 16 -6.41 -3.02 -3.34
C VAL A 16 -6.06 -2.42 -4.70
N LEU A 17 -5.78 -1.12 -4.77
CA LEU A 17 -5.49 -0.44 -6.02
C LEU A 17 -4.19 -0.95 -6.65
N THR A 18 -3.15 -1.18 -5.83
CA THR A 18 -1.89 -1.76 -6.30
C THR A 18 -2.10 -3.13 -6.92
N ILE A 19 -2.86 -4.02 -6.26
CA ILE A 19 -3.13 -5.37 -6.76
C ILE A 19 -3.91 -5.31 -8.07
N VAL A 20 -4.99 -4.52 -8.12
CA VAL A 20 -5.83 -4.38 -9.32
C VAL A 20 -5.03 -3.84 -10.49
N LEU A 21 -4.23 -2.78 -10.29
CA LEU A 21 -3.41 -2.19 -11.35
C LEU A 21 -2.26 -3.09 -11.78
N THR A 22 -1.66 -3.86 -10.85
CA THR A 22 -0.63 -4.87 -11.19
C THR A 22 -1.17 -5.91 -12.16
N ILE A 23 -2.41 -6.38 -11.94
CA ILE A 23 -3.05 -7.40 -12.79
C ILE A 23 -3.57 -6.79 -14.11
N SER A 24 -4.10 -5.56 -14.05
CA SER A 24 -4.85 -4.98 -15.17
C SER A 24 -3.97 -4.18 -16.14
N VAL A 25 -3.06 -3.34 -15.63
CA VAL A 25 -2.30 -2.37 -16.44
C VAL A 25 -0.90 -2.15 -15.87
N PHE A 26 0.02 -3.05 -16.20
CA PHE A 26 1.44 -2.86 -15.86
C PHE A 26 2.04 -1.70 -16.69
N PRO A 27 2.80 -0.75 -16.09
CA PRO A 27 3.38 -0.76 -14.73
C PRO A 27 2.66 0.14 -13.71
N LEU A 28 1.37 0.43 -13.83
CA LEU A 28 0.68 1.45 -13.03
C LEU A 28 0.48 1.12 -11.53
N PHE A 29 1.03 0.01 -11.03
CA PHE A 29 0.91 -0.42 -9.64
C PHE A 29 1.39 0.64 -8.61
N PHE A 30 2.33 1.51 -9.01
CA PHE A 30 2.87 2.58 -8.16
C PHE A 30 1.84 3.66 -7.80
N LEU A 31 0.70 3.73 -8.50
CA LEU A 31 -0.38 4.66 -8.17
C LEU A 31 -1.11 4.29 -6.88
N GLY A 32 -1.12 3.00 -6.50
CA GLY A 32 -1.74 2.53 -5.26
C GLY A 32 -1.23 3.28 -4.02
N PRO A 33 0.09 3.28 -3.75
CA PRO A 33 0.65 4.00 -2.62
C PRO A 33 0.39 5.51 -2.64
N ILE A 34 0.49 6.14 -3.83
CA ILE A 34 0.24 7.59 -3.98
C ILE A 34 -1.22 7.92 -3.62
N VAL A 35 -2.17 7.19 -4.20
CA VAL A 35 -3.60 7.41 -3.96
C VAL A 35 -3.96 7.08 -2.52
N GLY A 36 -3.43 5.99 -1.97
CA GLY A 36 -3.66 5.63 -0.57
C GLY A 36 -3.16 6.70 0.39
N GLY A 37 -1.92 7.18 0.21
CA GLY A 37 -1.35 8.25 1.02
C GLY A 37 -2.13 9.56 0.89
N LEU A 38 -2.55 9.91 -0.33
CA LEU A 38 -3.41 11.07 -0.59
C LEU A 38 -4.72 10.96 0.16
N VAL A 39 -5.41 9.82 0.05
CA VAL A 39 -6.71 9.62 0.71
C VAL A 39 -6.55 9.71 2.22
N ALA A 40 -5.53 9.07 2.79
CA ALA A 40 -5.28 9.09 4.23
C ALA A 40 -5.15 10.52 4.76
N THR A 41 -4.34 11.37 4.13
CA THR A 41 -4.11 12.74 4.63
C THR A 41 -5.23 13.70 4.26
N TYR A 42 -5.92 13.47 3.14
CA TYR A 42 -7.07 14.27 2.71
C TYR A 42 -8.26 14.12 3.67
N ILE A 43 -8.61 12.88 4.05
CA ILE A 43 -9.73 12.62 4.96
C ILE A 43 -9.34 12.77 6.43
N GLY A 44 -8.06 12.53 6.74
CA GLY A 44 -7.53 12.58 8.10
C GLY A 44 -7.67 13.98 8.71
N ARG A 45 -7.68 14.02 10.05
CA ARG A 45 -7.70 15.27 10.82
C ARG A 45 -6.33 15.63 11.42
N GLY A 46 -5.28 14.91 11.05
CA GLY A 46 -3.90 15.17 11.47
C GLY A 46 -3.37 16.53 11.00
N GLU A 47 -2.31 17.02 11.65
CA GLU A 47 -1.66 18.29 11.25
C GLU A 47 -0.93 18.13 9.92
N LYS A 48 -0.81 19.20 9.12
CA LYS A 48 -0.11 19.16 7.82
C LYS A 48 1.33 18.66 7.93
N LYS A 49 2.01 18.98 9.04
CA LYS A 49 3.38 18.52 9.31
C LYS A 49 3.49 17.00 9.45
N ASP A 50 2.40 16.34 9.85
CA ASP A 50 2.34 14.89 10.04
C ASP A 50 1.98 14.15 8.73
N ALA A 51 1.53 14.88 7.69
CA ALA A 51 1.05 14.30 6.44
C ALA A 51 2.06 13.41 5.68
N PRO A 52 3.37 13.76 5.59
CA PRO A 52 4.34 12.87 4.97
C PRO A 52 4.47 11.55 5.73
N VAL A 53 4.37 11.60 7.06
CA VAL A 53 4.46 10.43 7.94
C VAL A 53 3.21 9.57 7.82
N GLU A 54 2.02 10.17 7.85
CA GLU A 54 0.75 9.47 7.62
C GLU A 54 0.70 8.79 6.24
N GLY A 55 1.15 9.49 5.21
CA GLY A 55 1.30 8.95 3.86
C GLY A 55 2.31 7.80 3.80
N ALA A 56 3.47 7.95 4.43
CA ALA A 56 4.49 6.91 4.48
C ALA A 56 3.99 5.65 5.21
N LEU A 57 3.34 5.81 6.37
CA LEU A 57 2.75 4.71 7.12
C LEU A 57 1.69 3.98 6.29
N THR A 58 0.87 4.74 5.56
CA THR A 58 -0.12 4.20 4.62
C THR A 58 0.53 3.34 3.53
N GLY A 59 1.63 3.85 2.99
CA GLY A 59 2.48 3.16 2.03
C GLY A 59 3.05 1.84 2.56
N ILE A 60 3.68 1.89 3.73
CA ILE A 60 4.34 0.76 4.40
C ILE A 60 3.32 -0.32 4.76
N ILE A 61 2.20 0.07 5.40
CA ILE A 61 1.16 -0.87 5.82
C ILE A 61 0.50 -1.51 4.60
N GLY A 62 0.19 -0.74 3.56
CA GLY A 62 -0.32 -1.30 2.30
C GLY A 62 0.68 -2.26 1.65
N GLY A 63 1.97 -1.93 1.66
CA GLY A 63 3.05 -2.81 1.19
C GLY A 63 3.14 -4.12 1.97
N LEU A 64 2.97 -4.07 3.30
CA LEU A 64 2.88 -5.27 4.16
C LEU A 64 1.66 -6.13 3.83
N ILE A 65 0.49 -5.51 3.63
CA ILE A 65 -0.74 -6.23 3.25
C ILE A 65 -0.51 -6.98 1.93
N ILE A 66 0.04 -6.30 0.92
CA ILE A 66 0.36 -6.91 -0.37
C ILE A 66 1.33 -8.08 -0.18
N GLY A 67 2.40 -7.88 0.59
CA GLY A 67 3.40 -8.91 0.86
C GLY A 67 2.81 -10.18 1.50
N ILE A 68 1.99 -10.01 2.54
CA ILE A 68 1.31 -11.12 3.22
C ILE A 68 0.38 -11.86 2.25
N LEU A 69 -0.41 -11.13 1.45
CA LEU A 69 -1.30 -11.73 0.47
C LEU A 69 -0.54 -12.49 -0.61
N PHE A 70 0.61 -11.98 -1.04
CA PHE A 70 1.47 -12.63 -2.03
C PHE A 70 2.06 -13.94 -1.48
N ILE A 71 2.62 -13.90 -0.27
CA ILE A 71 3.20 -15.08 0.39
C ILE A 71 2.11 -16.13 0.63
N ALA A 72 0.93 -15.73 1.14
CA ALA A 72 -0.18 -16.65 1.38
C ALA A 72 -0.72 -17.25 0.08
N GLY A 73 -0.95 -16.41 -0.95
CA GLY A 73 -1.48 -16.84 -2.24
C GLY A 73 -0.54 -17.79 -2.99
N PHE A 74 0.73 -17.43 -3.14
CA PHE A 74 1.71 -18.31 -3.76
C PHE A 74 2.05 -19.53 -2.89
N GLY A 75 1.99 -19.41 -1.57
CA GLY A 75 2.15 -20.53 -0.64
C GLY A 75 1.08 -21.61 -0.86
N ALA A 76 -0.18 -21.19 -1.00
CA ALA A 76 -1.27 -22.10 -1.32
C ALA A 76 -1.08 -22.79 -2.68
N LEU A 77 -0.68 -22.04 -3.72
CA LEU A 77 -0.38 -22.61 -5.03
C LEU A 77 0.78 -23.61 -4.97
N SER A 78 1.84 -23.30 -4.23
CA SER A 78 3.01 -24.17 -4.05
C SER A 78 2.66 -25.46 -3.33
N ALA A 79 1.79 -25.40 -2.31
CA ALA A 79 1.30 -26.59 -1.61
C ALA A 79 0.50 -27.52 -2.54
N ILE A 80 -0.37 -26.96 -3.39
CA ILE A 80 -1.13 -27.74 -4.38
C ILE A 80 -0.17 -28.41 -5.37
N ILE A 81 0.82 -27.68 -5.89
CA ILE A 81 1.84 -28.24 -6.79
C ILE A 81 2.63 -29.35 -6.09
N GLY A 82 2.99 -29.15 -4.81
CA GLY A 82 3.72 -30.13 -4.01
C GLY A 82 2.96 -31.43 -3.74
N LEU A 83 1.63 -31.37 -3.67
CA LEU A 83 0.78 -32.56 -3.55
C LEU A 83 0.84 -33.42 -4.83
N ILE A 84 0.98 -32.80 -6.00
CA ILE A 84 1.05 -33.48 -7.30
C ILE A 84 2.49 -33.91 -7.64
N PHE A 85 3.48 -33.09 -7.26
CA PHE A 85 4.91 -33.27 -7.58
C PHE A 85 5.79 -33.06 -6.33
N ALA A 86 5.88 -34.07 -5.47
CA ALA A 86 6.53 -33.97 -4.14
C ALA A 86 7.96 -33.38 -4.13
N LYS A 87 8.81 -33.73 -5.10
CA LYS A 87 10.18 -33.18 -5.21
C LYS A 87 10.21 -31.73 -5.71
N VAL A 88 9.20 -31.30 -6.46
CA VAL A 88 9.08 -29.94 -7.00
C VAL A 88 8.46 -29.01 -5.96
N GLY A 89 7.55 -29.52 -5.11
CA GLY A 89 6.85 -28.75 -4.09
C GLY A 89 7.75 -28.07 -3.06
N ILE A 90 8.78 -28.78 -2.56
CA ILE A 90 9.71 -28.22 -1.56
C ILE A 90 10.52 -27.06 -2.16
N VAL A 91 11.03 -27.23 -3.38
CA VAL A 91 11.79 -26.19 -4.08
C VAL A 91 10.89 -25.01 -4.43
N ALA A 92 9.67 -25.25 -4.91
CA ALA A 92 8.69 -24.22 -5.22
C ALA A 92 8.27 -23.41 -3.99
N GLY A 93 8.09 -24.07 -2.84
CA GLY A 93 7.77 -23.41 -1.57
C GLY A 93 8.90 -22.50 -1.07
N ALA A 94 10.15 -22.98 -1.11
CA ALA A 94 11.30 -22.17 -0.70
C ALA A 94 11.49 -20.93 -1.60
N MET A 95 11.37 -21.11 -2.92
CA MET A 95 11.45 -20.00 -3.88
C MET A 95 10.33 -18.99 -3.68
N THR A 96 9.12 -19.46 -3.39
CA THR A 96 7.96 -18.61 -3.08
C THR A 96 8.22 -17.74 -1.85
N LEU A 97 8.77 -18.32 -0.77
CA LEU A 97 9.08 -17.58 0.44
C LEU A 97 10.10 -16.47 0.16
N ILE A 98 11.18 -16.80 -0.56
CA ILE A 98 12.24 -15.84 -0.90
C ILE A 98 11.69 -14.72 -1.79
N ALA A 99 10.96 -15.07 -2.86
CA ALA A 99 10.37 -14.10 -3.76
C ALA A 99 9.33 -13.21 -3.05
N GLY A 100 8.49 -13.81 -2.20
CA GLY A 100 7.49 -13.09 -1.41
C GLY A 100 8.12 -12.11 -0.42
N LEU A 101 9.18 -12.53 0.29
CA LEU A 101 9.95 -11.63 1.17
C LEU A 101 10.57 -10.48 0.39
N PHE A 102 11.20 -10.76 -0.75
CA PHE A 102 11.79 -9.73 -1.60
C PHE A 102 10.75 -8.71 -2.08
N ILE A 103 9.61 -9.20 -2.59
CA ILE A 103 8.49 -8.35 -3.04
C ILE A 103 7.95 -7.53 -1.86
N THR A 104 7.85 -8.11 -0.68
CA THR A 104 7.37 -7.41 0.53
C THR A 104 8.30 -6.26 0.88
N VAL A 105 9.61 -6.49 0.94
CA VAL A 105 10.59 -5.44 1.23
C VAL A 105 10.52 -4.33 0.19
N VAL A 106 10.51 -4.67 -1.09
CA VAL A 106 10.41 -3.69 -2.18
C VAL A 106 9.11 -2.89 -2.09
N SER A 107 7.98 -3.56 -1.82
CA SER A 107 6.67 -2.93 -1.70
C SER A 107 6.59 -1.99 -0.50
N ILE A 108 7.23 -2.32 0.63
CA ILE A 108 7.30 -1.45 1.80
C ILE A 108 8.11 -0.19 1.49
N PHE A 109 9.28 -0.34 0.85
CA PHE A 109 10.13 0.81 0.52
C PHE A 109 9.48 1.73 -0.51
N LEU A 110 9.03 1.18 -1.64
CA LEU A 110 8.34 1.95 -2.67
C LEU A 110 7.04 2.52 -2.13
N GLY A 111 6.28 1.71 -1.40
CA GLY A 111 5.04 2.11 -0.77
C GLY A 111 5.27 3.29 0.17
N GLY A 112 6.23 3.22 1.08
CA GLY A 112 6.53 4.29 2.02
C GLY A 112 6.93 5.60 1.34
N VAL A 113 7.82 5.55 0.35
CA VAL A 113 8.27 6.75 -0.38
C VAL A 113 7.11 7.38 -1.17
N LEU A 114 6.41 6.58 -1.97
CA LEU A 114 5.31 7.06 -2.81
C LEU A 114 4.08 7.46 -1.98
N GLY A 115 3.84 6.76 -0.88
CA GLY A 115 2.83 7.10 0.11
C GLY A 115 3.07 8.46 0.74
N ALA A 116 4.33 8.79 1.08
CA ALA A 116 4.69 10.11 1.59
C ALA A 116 4.39 11.22 0.56
N VAL A 117 4.68 10.97 -0.73
CA VAL A 117 4.35 11.89 -1.84
C VAL A 117 2.83 12.08 -1.93
N GLY A 118 2.07 10.99 -1.91
CA GLY A 118 0.61 11.03 -1.83
C GLY A 118 0.11 11.85 -0.65
N GLY A 119 0.70 11.62 0.53
CA GLY A 119 0.37 12.31 1.77
C GLY A 119 0.52 13.82 1.67
N LEU A 120 1.62 14.30 1.09
CA LEU A 120 1.85 15.73 0.83
C LEU A 120 0.76 16.32 -0.09
N ILE A 121 0.44 15.62 -1.18
CA ILE A 121 -0.60 16.05 -2.12
C ILE A 121 -1.96 16.14 -1.43
N GLY A 122 -2.34 15.11 -0.67
CA GLY A 122 -3.64 15.08 0.02
C GLY A 122 -3.78 16.19 1.06
N ALA A 123 -2.71 16.52 1.78
CA ALA A 123 -2.72 17.61 2.75
C ALA A 123 -2.85 18.98 2.08
N GLU A 124 -2.15 19.20 0.96
CA GLU A 124 -2.22 20.44 0.18
C GLU A 124 -3.63 20.66 -0.39
N ILE A 125 -4.27 19.61 -0.89
CA ILE A 125 -5.66 19.66 -1.37
C ILE A 125 -6.61 19.98 -0.20
N ARG A 126 -6.41 19.35 0.96
CA ARG A 126 -7.26 19.54 2.14
C ARG A 126 -7.25 20.99 2.64
N GLU A 127 -6.07 21.60 2.70
CA GLU A 127 -5.89 22.98 3.17
C GLU A 127 -6.50 23.99 2.18
N ASN A 128 -6.16 23.89 0.90
CA ASN A 128 -6.67 24.80 -0.14
C ASN A 128 -8.17 24.60 -0.43
N GLY A 129 -8.69 23.39 -0.22
CA GLY A 129 -10.10 23.06 -0.44
C GLY A 129 -11.02 23.47 0.73
N ARG A 130 -10.55 23.37 1.98
CA ARG A 130 -11.36 23.75 3.16
C ARG A 130 -11.31 25.23 3.48
N GLY A 131 -10.19 25.92 3.22
CA GLY A 131 -10.05 27.35 3.47
C GLY A 131 -11.01 28.24 2.66
N LYS A 132 -11.59 27.72 1.57
CA LYS A 132 -12.58 28.45 0.76
C LYS A 132 -14.00 28.42 1.32
N VAL A 133 -14.35 27.45 2.17
CA VAL A 133 -15.73 27.25 2.65
C VAL A 133 -16.07 28.19 3.82
N GLU A 134 -15.06 28.66 4.58
CA GLU A 134 -15.27 29.60 5.70
C GLU A 134 -15.40 31.06 5.25
N VAL A 135 -15.02 31.42 4.02
CA VAL A 135 -15.10 32.80 3.52
C VAL A 135 -16.44 33.11 2.82
N GLU A 136 -17.23 32.07 2.52
CA GLU A 136 -18.52 32.19 1.82
C GLU A 136 -19.77 32.07 2.72
N ASN A 137 -19.61 31.99 4.05
CA ASN A 137 -20.74 31.98 5.00
C ASN A 137 -20.77 33.22 5.90
#